data_AF-A0A558NKG8-F1
#
_entry.id   AF-A0A558NKG8-F1
#
_cell.length_a   1.000
_cell.length_b   1.000
_cell.length_c   1.000
_cell.angle_alpha   90.00
_cell.angle_beta   90.00
_cell.angle_gamma   90.00
#
_symmetry.space_group_name_H-M   'P 1'
#
loop_
_entity.id
_entity.type
_entity.pdbx_description
1 polymer ?
#
loop_
_entity_poly.entity_id
_entity_poly.type
_entity_poly.pdbx_seq_one_letter_code
_entity_poly.pdbx_strand_id
1 'polypeptide(L)'
;MTSNGSTNPYPNPFTSKIVAYCEEIGWNFEVRSETSVKMLFVEDDGRSQLVFFNRQQAGNGSEVVCISSPVVRLSTIQESDIDQKAFFNELLELNGRSANYRWAFTRISEEDELLIAVVDMLLDTMDLKEMAMAVSAVSTVADRMESRFGVDEF
;
A
#
# COMPACT_ATOMS: atom_id res chain seq x y z
N MET A 1 1.77 12.71 -26.56
CA MET A 1 1.58 12.10 -25.23
C MET A 1 0.42 12.83 -24.59
N THR A 2 -0.76 12.23 -24.61
CA THR A 2 -1.96 12.78 -23.97
C THR A 2 -1.85 12.51 -22.48
N SER A 3 -1.63 13.55 -21.68
CA SER A 3 -1.86 13.50 -20.24
C SER A 3 -3.34 13.20 -20.04
N ASN A 4 -3.69 11.94 -19.72
CA ASN A 4 -4.99 11.65 -19.15
C ASN A 4 -5.00 12.29 -17.77
N GLY A 5 -5.41 13.56 -17.71
CA GLY A 5 -5.62 14.25 -16.44
C GLY A 5 -6.65 13.46 -15.66
N SER A 6 -6.19 12.66 -14.71
CA SER A 6 -7.05 11.96 -13.76
C SER A 6 -7.67 13.06 -12.92
N THR A 7 -8.91 13.41 -13.23
CA THR A 7 -9.64 14.42 -12.47
C THR A 7 -9.81 13.92 -11.04
N ASN A 8 -9.79 14.81 -10.05
CA ASN A 8 -10.13 14.45 -8.68
C ASN A 8 -11.65 14.63 -8.46
N PRO A 9 -12.48 13.58 -8.60
CA PRO A 9 -13.93 13.66 -8.41
C PRO A 9 -14.35 13.85 -6.95
N TYR A 10 -13.43 13.65 -6.00
CA TYR A 10 -13.70 13.70 -4.56
C TYR A 10 -12.78 14.70 -3.86
N PRO A 11 -12.80 16.00 -4.22
CA PRO A 11 -11.84 16.97 -3.72
C PRO A 11 -12.00 17.20 -2.21
N ASN A 12 -11.01 16.77 -1.45
CA ASN A 12 -10.88 17.00 -0.01
C ASN A 12 -9.38 17.10 0.37
N PRO A 13 -9.01 17.44 1.62
CA PRO A 13 -7.61 17.59 2.00
C PRO A 13 -6.74 16.37 1.69
N PHE A 14 -7.27 15.17 1.91
CA PHE A 14 -6.59 13.91 1.62
C PHE A 14 -6.38 13.72 0.11
N THR A 15 -7.45 13.64 -0.68
CA THR A 15 -7.34 13.35 -2.12
C THR A 15 -6.56 14.44 -2.85
N SER A 16 -6.72 15.70 -2.47
CA SER A 16 -6.01 16.82 -3.09
C SER A 16 -4.51 16.73 -2.86
N LYS A 17 -4.07 16.37 -1.65
CA LYS A 17 -2.65 16.25 -1.32
C LYS A 17 -2.00 15.07 -2.05
N ILE A 18 -2.65 13.90 -2.05
CA ILE A 18 -2.13 12.72 -2.75
C ILE A 18 -2.07 12.95 -4.27
N VAL A 19 -3.13 13.52 -4.85
CA VAL A 19 -3.17 13.84 -6.29
C VAL A 19 -2.05 14.81 -6.66
N ALA A 20 -1.88 15.90 -5.92
CA ALA A 20 -0.81 16.87 -6.20
C ALA A 20 0.57 16.22 -6.16
N TYR A 21 0.83 15.35 -5.18
CA TYR A 21 2.10 14.65 -5.07
C TYR A 21 2.33 13.63 -6.20
N CYS A 22 1.31 12.86 -6.58
CA CYS A 22 1.41 11.93 -7.71
C CYS A 22 1.61 12.68 -9.03
N GLU A 23 0.92 13.79 -9.26
CA GLU A 23 1.12 14.64 -10.46
C GLU A 23 2.51 15.24 -10.52
N GLU A 24 3.06 15.71 -9.38
CA GLU A 24 4.41 16.27 -9.30
C GLU A 24 5.50 15.24 -9.63
N ILE A 25 5.33 13.99 -9.18
CA ILE A 25 6.26 12.89 -9.48
C ILE A 25 6.04 12.34 -10.90
N GLY A 26 4.83 12.49 -11.46
CA GLY A 26 4.44 11.90 -12.74
C GLY A 26 3.93 10.46 -12.64
N TRP A 27 3.37 10.09 -11.49
CA TRP A 27 2.74 8.78 -11.29
C TRP A 27 1.30 8.75 -11.81
N ASN A 28 0.92 7.61 -12.41
CA ASN A 28 -0.46 7.38 -12.85
C ASN A 28 -1.30 6.88 -11.67
N PHE A 29 -2.42 7.54 -11.41
CA PHE A 29 -3.30 7.22 -10.29
C PHE A 29 -4.78 7.29 -10.67
N GLU A 30 -5.61 6.70 -9.81
CA GLU A 30 -7.06 6.68 -9.89
C GLU A 30 -7.66 6.98 -8.51
N VAL A 31 -8.42 8.07 -8.40
CA VAL A 31 -9.16 8.39 -7.17
C VAL A 31 -10.41 7.51 -7.11
N ARG A 32 -10.44 6.57 -6.16
CA ARG A 32 -11.51 5.56 -6.03
C ARG A 32 -12.68 6.05 -5.19
N SER A 33 -12.41 6.87 -4.17
CA SER A 33 -13.41 7.43 -3.26
C SER A 33 -12.87 8.67 -2.55
N GLU A 34 -13.68 9.29 -1.68
CA GLU A 34 -13.23 10.34 -0.75
C GLU A 34 -12.12 9.90 0.22
N THR A 35 -11.91 8.59 0.36
CA THR A 35 -10.98 8.00 1.32
C THR A 35 -9.95 7.08 0.69
N SER A 36 -9.93 6.93 -0.64
CA SER A 36 -9.05 5.98 -1.30
C SER A 36 -8.54 6.46 -2.65
N VAL A 37 -7.22 6.38 -2.85
CA VAL A 37 -6.53 6.58 -4.12
C VAL A 37 -5.74 5.32 -4.44
N LYS A 38 -5.81 4.86 -5.69
CA LYS A 38 -5.05 3.71 -6.19
C LYS A 38 -4.01 4.18 -7.18
N MET A 39 -2.85 3.54 -7.19
CA MET A 39 -1.76 3.78 -8.12
C MET A 39 -1.16 2.45 -8.58
N LEU A 40 -0.64 2.42 -9.80
CA LEU A 40 0.24 1.35 -10.25
C LEU A 40 1.67 1.88 -10.21
N PHE A 41 2.47 1.38 -9.26
CA PHE A 41 3.89 1.68 -9.16
C PHE A 41 4.66 0.73 -10.07
N VAL A 42 5.62 1.26 -10.83
CA VAL A 42 6.47 0.47 -11.72
C VAL A 42 7.90 0.62 -11.21
N GLU A 43 8.51 -0.50 -10.85
CA GLU A 43 9.91 -0.57 -10.42
C GLU A 43 10.87 -0.46 -11.62
N ASP A 44 12.15 -0.17 -11.36
CA ASP A 44 13.17 0.05 -12.39
C ASP A 44 13.41 -1.19 -13.27
N ASP A 45 13.14 -2.38 -12.75
CA ASP A 45 13.27 -3.65 -13.47
C ASP A 45 12.03 -4.01 -14.32
N GLY A 46 11.01 -3.15 -14.31
CA GLY A 46 9.78 -3.30 -15.06
C GLY A 46 8.69 -4.08 -14.34
N ARG A 47 8.92 -4.57 -13.11
CA ARG A 47 7.86 -5.15 -12.28
C ARG A 47 6.92 -4.05 -11.79
N SER A 48 5.67 -4.42 -11.51
CA SER A 48 4.66 -3.50 -11.03
C SER A 48 4.10 -3.93 -9.69
N GLN A 49 3.58 -2.95 -8.94
CA GLN A 49 2.88 -3.16 -7.69
C GLN A 49 1.71 -2.19 -7.58
N LEU A 50 0.55 -2.69 -7.17
CA LEU A 50 -0.59 -1.84 -6.85
C LEU A 50 -0.37 -1.18 -5.49
N VAL A 51 -0.48 0.15 -5.45
CA VAL A 51 -0.36 0.91 -4.21
C VAL A 51 -1.67 1.62 -3.90
N PHE A 52 -2.11 1.49 -2.67
CA PHE A 52 -3.31 2.13 -2.16
C PHE A 52 -2.92 3.18 -1.12
N PHE A 53 -3.52 4.35 -1.25
CA PHE A 53 -3.53 5.39 -0.23
C PHE A 53 -4.92 5.40 0.38
N ASN A 54 -5.05 5.07 1.65
CA ASN A 54 -6.32 5.04 2.35
C ASN A 54 -6.31 6.04 3.51
N ARG A 55 -7.30 6.93 3.54
CA ARG A 55 -7.53 7.85 4.64
C ARG A 55 -8.13 7.10 5.83
N GLN A 56 -7.52 7.29 6.99
CA GLN A 56 -8.02 6.84 8.28
C GLN A 56 -8.04 8.01 9.26
N GLN A 57 -8.85 7.89 10.30
CA GLN A 57 -8.86 8.83 11.40
C GLN A 57 -8.34 8.14 12.65
N ALA A 58 -7.28 8.67 13.24
CA ALA A 58 -6.76 8.20 14.52
C ALA A 58 -7.72 8.59 15.65
N GLY A 59 -7.65 7.88 16.79
CA GLY A 59 -8.55 8.10 17.93
C GLY A 59 -8.45 9.50 18.56
N ASN A 60 -7.37 10.25 18.29
CA ASN A 60 -7.19 11.64 18.71
C ASN A 60 -7.74 12.66 17.69
N GLY A 61 -8.38 12.19 16.61
CA GLY A 61 -8.92 13.02 15.54
C GLY A 61 -7.94 13.33 14.40
N SER A 62 -6.66 12.99 14.53
CA SER A 62 -5.66 13.20 13.48
C SER A 62 -5.96 12.36 12.23
N GLU A 63 -5.71 12.93 11.06
CA GLU A 63 -5.86 12.21 9.80
C GLU A 63 -4.57 11.46 9.45
N VAL A 64 -4.72 10.18 9.15
CA VAL A 64 -3.64 9.26 8.79
C VAL A 64 -3.84 8.80 7.36
N VAL A 65 -2.77 8.78 6.58
CA VAL A 65 -2.70 8.11 5.29
C VAL A 65 -2.01 6.76 5.48
N CYS A 66 -2.78 5.71 5.26
CA CYS A 66 -2.31 4.34 5.20
C CYS A 66 -1.89 4.06 3.76
N ILE A 67 -0.58 3.99 3.51
CA ILE A 67 0.03 3.67 2.22
C ILE A 67 0.35 2.18 2.22
N SER A 68 -0.26 1.41 1.33
CA SER A 68 -0.12 -0.05 1.36
C SER A 68 -0.01 -0.70 -0.02
N SER A 69 0.75 -1.78 -0.10
CA SER A 69 0.80 -2.68 -1.26
C SER A 69 0.27 -4.07 -0.85
N PRO A 70 -0.65 -4.68 -1.62
CA PRO A 70 -1.12 -6.03 -1.39
C PRO A 70 -0.02 -7.06 -1.70
N VAL A 71 -0.19 -8.27 -1.17
CA VAL A 71 0.72 -9.40 -1.42
C VAL A 71 -0.09 -10.64 -1.81
N VAL A 72 -0.80 -11.21 -0.84
CA VAL A 72 -1.45 -12.51 -1.01
C VAL A 72 -2.62 -12.65 -0.05
N ARG A 73 -3.65 -13.38 -0.46
CA ARG A 73 -4.82 -13.66 0.39
C ARG A 73 -4.44 -14.63 1.50
N LEU A 74 -5.08 -14.48 2.65
CA LEU A 74 -4.91 -15.38 3.78
C LEU A 74 -5.34 -16.80 3.41
N SER A 75 -6.41 -16.95 2.63
CA SER A 75 -6.83 -18.24 2.07
C SER A 75 -5.71 -18.93 1.29
N THR A 76 -5.02 -18.21 0.40
CA THR A 76 -3.87 -18.76 -0.35
C THR A 76 -2.71 -19.17 0.56
N ILE A 77 -2.43 -18.41 1.62
CA ILE A 77 -1.42 -18.80 2.62
C ILE A 77 -1.84 -20.11 3.31
N GLN A 78 -3.10 -20.22 3.70
CA GLN A 78 -3.64 -21.37 4.42
C GLN A 78 -3.69 -22.65 3.55
N GLU A 79 -3.88 -22.49 2.25
CA GLU A 79 -3.89 -23.58 1.27
C GLU A 79 -2.48 -23.97 0.78
N SER A 80 -1.46 -23.16 1.06
CA SER A 80 -0.07 -23.42 0.66
C SER A 80 0.64 -24.45 1.53
N ASP A 81 1.74 -25.01 1.01
CA ASP A 81 2.63 -25.94 1.75
C ASP A 81 3.54 -25.24 2.78
N ILE A 82 3.37 -23.94 3.02
CA ILE A 82 4.20 -23.17 3.95
C ILE A 82 3.82 -23.53 5.40
N ASP A 83 4.83 -23.67 6.28
CA ASP A 83 4.60 -23.72 7.72
C ASP A 83 4.01 -22.39 8.20
N GLN A 84 2.68 -22.35 8.35
CA GLN A 84 1.93 -21.15 8.72
C GLN A 84 2.40 -20.55 10.05
N LYS A 85 2.74 -21.40 11.04
CA LYS A 85 3.19 -20.93 12.34
C LYS A 85 4.56 -20.26 12.23
N ALA A 86 5.48 -20.88 11.48
CA ALA A 86 6.78 -20.29 11.22
C ALA A 86 6.65 -18.97 10.45
N PHE A 87 5.79 -18.94 9.44
CA PHE A 87 5.53 -17.74 8.63
C PHE A 87 4.93 -16.59 9.44
N PHE A 88 3.91 -16.83 10.26
CA PHE A 88 3.33 -15.76 11.09
C PHE A 88 4.30 -15.24 12.15
N ASN A 89 5.14 -16.11 12.73
CA ASN A 89 6.22 -15.67 13.62
C ASN A 89 7.25 -14.83 12.87
N GLU A 90 7.60 -15.20 11.65
CA GLU A 90 8.50 -14.42 10.78
C GLU A 90 7.95 -13.02 10.52
N LEU A 91 6.65 -12.89 10.20
CA LEU A 91 6.02 -11.57 10.02
C LEU A 91 6.12 -10.70 11.28
N LEU A 92 5.95 -11.29 12.47
CA LEU A 92 6.14 -10.60 13.75
C LEU A 92 7.59 -10.15 13.95
N GLU A 93 8.56 -11.00 13.60
CA GLU A 93 9.98 -10.65 13.68
C GLU A 93 10.35 -9.53 12.70
N LEU A 94 9.83 -9.57 11.47
CA LEU A 94 10.01 -8.51 10.47
C LEU A 94 9.42 -7.19 10.97
N ASN A 95 8.23 -7.21 11.57
CA ASN A 95 7.64 -6.03 12.20
C ASN A 95 8.48 -5.48 13.37
N GLY A 96 9.16 -6.36 14.12
CA GLY A 96 10.06 -5.94 15.20
C GLY A 96 11.38 -5.32 14.71
N ARG A 97 11.77 -5.55 13.45
CA ARG A 97 13.04 -5.06 12.87
C ARG A 97 12.86 -3.90 11.90
N SER A 98 11.71 -3.83 11.23
CA SER A 98 11.44 -2.79 10.25
C SER A 98 11.23 -1.44 10.94
N ALA A 99 11.91 -0.40 10.43
CA ALA A 99 11.77 0.96 10.94
C ALA A 99 10.71 1.77 10.18
N ASN A 100 10.35 1.33 8.97
CA ASN A 100 9.68 2.17 7.97
C ASN A 100 8.52 1.48 7.25
N TYR A 101 8.14 0.26 7.64
CA TYR A 101 6.93 -0.43 7.19
C TYR A 101 6.53 -1.51 8.18
N ARG A 102 5.30 -2.00 8.10
CA ARG A 102 4.82 -3.18 8.82
C ARG A 102 4.02 -4.09 7.92
N TRP A 103 3.95 -5.36 8.28
CA TRP A 103 3.02 -6.35 7.75
C TRP A 103 1.71 -6.31 8.52
N ALA A 104 0.60 -6.39 7.79
CA ALA A 104 -0.73 -6.46 8.37
C ALA A 104 -1.66 -7.30 7.50
N PHE A 105 -2.73 -7.79 8.12
CA PHE A 105 -3.88 -8.30 7.39
C PHE A 105 -4.95 -7.23 7.32
N THR A 106 -5.48 -7.00 6.11
CA THR A 106 -6.63 -6.13 5.91
C THR A 106 -7.79 -6.94 5.37
N ARG A 107 -8.99 -6.67 5.88
CA ARG A 107 -10.18 -7.39 5.49
C ARG A 107 -10.61 -7.01 4.08
N ILE A 108 -10.86 -8.00 3.23
CA ILE A 108 -11.40 -7.80 1.87
C ILE A 108 -12.84 -8.30 1.74
N SER A 109 -13.23 -9.29 2.55
CA SER A 109 -14.60 -9.79 2.69
C SER A 109 -14.84 -10.27 4.12
N GLU A 110 -16.05 -10.73 4.45
CA GLU A 110 -16.30 -11.31 5.78
C GLU A 110 -15.44 -12.54 6.07
N GLU A 111 -15.07 -13.29 5.03
CA GLU A 111 -14.42 -14.60 5.09
C GLU A 111 -12.94 -14.57 4.72
N ASP A 112 -12.42 -13.46 4.19
CA ASP A 112 -11.06 -13.40 3.65
C ASP A 112 -10.34 -12.09 3.99
N GLU A 113 -9.02 -12.22 4.14
CA GLU A 113 -8.11 -11.14 4.47
C GLU A 113 -6.95 -11.13 3.48
N LEU A 114 -6.35 -9.97 3.29
CA LEU A 114 -5.23 -9.76 2.40
C LEU A 114 -4.00 -9.36 3.23
N LEU A 115 -2.91 -10.09 3.06
CA LEU A 115 -1.61 -9.67 3.57
C LEU A 115 -1.18 -8.42 2.79
N ILE A 116 -0.82 -7.38 3.52
CA ILE A 116 -0.34 -6.11 2.97
C ILE A 116 0.96 -5.68 3.64
N ALA A 117 1.83 -5.04 2.87
CA ALA A 117 2.87 -4.15 3.41
C ALA A 117 2.25 -2.75 3.59
N VAL A 118 2.50 -2.10 4.73
CA VAL A 118 1.86 -0.81 5.03
C VAL A 118 2.77 0.16 5.79
N VAL A 119 2.61 1.44 5.47
CA VAL A 119 3.16 2.60 6.18
C VAL A 119 2.03 3.54 6.55
N ASP A 120 1.99 3.97 7.81
CA ASP A 120 1.02 4.94 8.30
C ASP A 120 1.72 6.30 8.44
N MET A 121 1.17 7.33 7.80
CA MET A 121 1.73 8.68 7.81
C MET A 121 0.68 9.69 8.25
N LEU A 122 1.07 10.72 9.00
CA LEU A 122 0.16 11.81 9.33
C LEU A 122 -0.06 12.69 8.10
N LEU A 123 -1.32 12.86 7.70
CA LEU A 123 -1.67 13.61 6.49
C LEU A 123 -1.09 15.03 6.53
N ASP A 124 -1.13 15.69 7.68
CA ASP A 124 -0.75 17.09 7.83
C ASP A 124 0.75 17.32 7.68
N THR A 125 1.57 16.36 8.10
CA THR A 125 3.04 16.51 8.16
C THR A 125 3.76 15.81 7.03
N MET A 126 3.13 14.82 6.38
CA MET A 126 3.71 14.08 5.27
C MET A 126 4.15 15.00 4.13
N ASP A 127 5.43 14.92 3.76
CA ASP A 127 5.96 15.58 2.57
C ASP A 127 6.04 14.64 1.35
N LEU A 128 6.33 15.23 0.19
CA LEU A 128 6.42 14.52 -1.09
C LEU A 128 7.47 13.39 -1.07
N LYS A 129 8.63 13.66 -0.47
CA LYS A 129 9.76 12.73 -0.42
C LYS A 129 9.45 11.57 0.51
N GLU A 130 8.86 11.85 1.66
CA GLU A 130 8.42 10.82 2.60
C GLU A 130 7.35 9.92 1.97
N MET A 131 6.36 10.49 1.26
CA MET A 131 5.37 9.70 0.52
C MET A 131 6.05 8.82 -0.53
N ALA A 132 6.99 9.37 -1.30
CA ALA A 132 7.67 8.62 -2.35
C ALA A 132 8.51 7.45 -1.79
N MET A 133 9.20 7.68 -0.67
CA MET A 133 9.95 6.63 0.03
C MET A 133 9.01 5.56 0.62
N ALA A 134 7.85 5.95 1.14
CA ALA A 134 6.88 5.00 1.68
C ALA A 134 6.32 4.09 0.58
N VAL A 135 5.96 4.66 -0.58
CA VAL A 135 5.52 3.91 -1.76
C VAL A 135 6.60 2.91 -2.19
N SER A 136 7.83 3.37 -2.39
CA SER A 136 8.93 2.48 -2.78
C SER A 136 9.15 1.36 -1.75
N ALA A 137 9.10 1.69 -0.45
CA ALA A 137 9.27 0.69 0.60
C ALA A 137 8.18 -0.39 0.56
N VAL A 138 6.90 -0.02 0.50
CA VAL A 138 5.81 -1.01 0.53
C VAL A 138 5.75 -1.83 -0.74
N SER A 139 5.99 -1.23 -1.91
CA SER A 139 6.00 -1.95 -3.18
C SER A 139 7.13 -2.99 -3.22
N THR A 140 8.37 -2.59 -2.92
CA THR A 140 9.51 -3.49 -3.01
C THR A 140 9.44 -4.65 -2.02
N VAL A 141 8.94 -4.42 -0.80
CA VAL A 141 8.82 -5.53 0.16
C VAL A 141 7.63 -6.43 -0.16
N ALA A 142 6.53 -5.89 -0.68
CA ALA A 142 5.39 -6.68 -1.14
C ALA A 142 5.78 -7.60 -2.30
N ASP A 143 6.41 -7.03 -3.34
CA ASP A 143 6.91 -7.77 -4.50
C ASP A 143 7.83 -8.94 -4.10
N ARG A 144 8.77 -8.69 -3.18
CA ARG A 144 9.65 -9.75 -2.66
C ARG A 144 8.88 -10.82 -1.90
N MET A 145 7.83 -10.44 -1.16
CA MET A 145 7.01 -11.39 -0.41
C MET A 145 6.14 -12.23 -1.35
N GLU A 146 5.56 -11.65 -2.40
CA GLU A 146 4.76 -12.33 -3.43
C GLU A 146 5.55 -13.46 -4.10
N SER A 147 6.83 -13.23 -4.39
CA SER A 147 7.71 -14.22 -5.01
C SER A 147 7.79 -15.56 -4.24
N ARG A 148 7.52 -15.55 -2.92
CA ARG A 148 7.52 -16.76 -2.08
C ARG A 148 6.30 -17.66 -2.29
N PHE A 149 5.22 -17.08 -2.77
CA PHE A 149 3.95 -17.76 -2.98
C PHE A 149 3.74 -18.15 -4.45
N GLY A 150 4.70 -17.82 -5.33
CA GLY A 150 4.59 -18.07 -6.77
C GLY A 150 3.44 -17.30 -7.43
N VAL A 151 2.88 -16.32 -6.72
CA VAL A 151 1.94 -15.35 -7.27
C VAL A 151 2.77 -14.20 -7.83
N ASP A 152 2.66 -14.02 -9.13
CA ASP A 152 3.05 -12.79 -9.84
C ASP A 152 1.72 -12.14 -10.25
N GLU A 153 0.84 -11.95 -9.27
CA GLU A 153 -0.42 -11.24 -9.46
C GLU A 153 -0.15 -9.83 -8.98
N PHE A 154 -0.03 -8.85 -9.87
CA PHE A 154 -0.53 -7.46 -9.80
C PHE A 154 0.27 -6.43 -10.62
#